data_AF-A0AAU1F3C2-F1
#
_entry.id   AF-A0AAU1F3C2-F1
#
_cell.length_a   1.000
_cell.length_b   1.000
_cell.length_c   1.000
_cell.angle_alpha   90.00
_cell.angle_beta   90.00
_cell.angle_gamma   90.00
#
_symmetry.space_group_name_H-M   'P 1'
#
loop_
_entity.id
_entity.type
_entity.pdbx_description
1 polymer ?
#
loop_
_entity_poly.entity_id
_entity_poly.type
_entity_poly.pdbx_seq_one_letter_code
_entity_poly.pdbx_strand_id
1 'polypeptide(L)'
;MTTHIDAGPRSSIALTGTEFAELDRLIFEDDDWWAMPSADQAALRHRFITAAVAHHLEHNAAYRTFAESSGFTLADLGAPGSLVRVPQFPTRMFKRVEVRSVRAADCDVFKSSGTSGTQSMVWRDEPSLERLAGSLRPEGDIWRTLYGDIDLDDDGQMIHLGPNRREADGVWISYIMTLVEMFAATRSYVADGVLRLRDVVRDLEGALADGKFVCVAGPPVFMAELLRHMSDNSVKLSAGDRMAVITGGGWKKNESTKLDPDRLRSLAMDTFGLASAQQVRDVFNQVELNTAFIECEHHRKHVPPWVEVIVRDPRDLSPVPAGQVGLMSYLDPTARSYPCFLLAEDFGSAETDNCPCGRGGTTVHIDRRMRTSSHHGCALRLAETVRTD
;
A
#
# COMPACT_ATOMS: atom_id res chain seq x y z
N MET A 1 30.39 28.47 -26.52
CA MET A 1 29.13 29.22 -26.67
C MET A 1 28.09 28.50 -25.83
N THR A 2 28.01 28.86 -24.55
CA THR A 2 27.15 28.25 -23.54
C THR A 2 25.73 28.78 -23.71
N THR A 3 24.84 27.95 -24.22
CA THR A 3 23.41 28.24 -24.28
C THR A 3 22.84 28.17 -22.87
N HIS A 4 22.65 29.34 -22.25
CA HIS A 4 21.79 29.51 -21.09
C HIS A 4 20.37 29.11 -21.51
N ILE A 5 19.86 28.02 -20.91
CA ILE A 5 18.44 27.71 -20.95
C ILE A 5 17.79 28.65 -19.94
N ASP A 6 17.06 29.62 -20.46
CA ASP A 6 16.28 30.60 -19.71
C ASP A 6 15.17 29.85 -18.97
N ALA A 7 15.33 29.70 -17.65
CA ALA A 7 14.30 29.12 -16.80
C ALA A 7 13.20 30.16 -16.65
N GLY A 8 12.10 29.98 -17.39
CA GLY A 8 10.90 30.80 -17.29
C GLY A 8 10.41 30.96 -15.85
N PRO A 9 9.52 31.94 -15.58
CA PRO A 9 9.14 32.32 -14.22
C PRO A 9 8.68 31.09 -13.43
N ARG A 10 9.39 30.80 -12.33
CA ARG A 10 9.03 29.77 -11.36
C ARG A 10 7.66 30.13 -10.78
N SER A 11 6.58 29.53 -11.27
CA SER A 11 5.29 29.62 -10.61
C SER A 11 5.38 28.85 -9.30
N SER A 12 5.46 29.54 -8.16
CA SER A 12 5.28 28.87 -6.88
C SER A 12 3.84 28.37 -6.81
N ILE A 13 3.64 27.08 -6.53
CA ILE A 13 2.33 26.58 -6.12
C ILE A 13 2.04 27.25 -4.78
N ALA A 14 1.06 28.16 -4.79
CA ALA A 14 0.63 28.84 -3.58
C ALA A 14 -0.13 27.84 -2.71
N LEU A 15 0.45 27.49 -1.56
CA LEU A 15 -0.26 26.70 -0.55
C LEU A 15 -1.30 27.59 0.14
N THR A 16 -2.52 27.08 0.26
CA THR A 16 -3.67 27.78 0.84
C THR A 16 -3.86 27.46 2.32
N GLY A 17 -3.19 26.42 2.84
CA GLY A 17 -3.35 25.91 4.20
C GLY A 17 -4.56 24.99 4.37
N THR A 18 -5.28 24.70 3.29
CA THR A 18 -6.47 23.82 3.26
C THR A 18 -6.18 22.45 2.66
N GLU A 19 -4.95 22.21 2.20
CA GLU A 19 -4.59 21.02 1.42
C GLU A 19 -4.86 19.71 2.14
N PHE A 20 -4.59 19.63 3.44
CA PHE A 20 -4.89 18.42 4.22
C PHE A 20 -6.39 18.18 4.36
N ALA A 21 -7.19 19.23 4.55
CA ALA A 21 -8.65 19.11 4.60
C ALA A 21 -9.23 18.73 3.22
N GLU A 22 -8.64 19.22 2.12
CA GLU A 22 -8.98 18.79 0.77
C GLU A 22 -8.60 17.34 0.50
N LEU A 23 -7.43 16.89 0.98
CA LEU A 23 -7.01 15.50 0.92
C LEU A 23 -7.98 14.62 1.72
N ASP A 24 -8.40 15.05 2.91
CA ASP A 24 -9.38 14.32 3.73
C ASP A 24 -10.72 14.19 3.00
N ARG A 25 -11.21 15.26 2.36
CA ARG A 25 -12.44 15.19 1.53
C ARG A 25 -12.28 14.21 0.37
N LEU A 26 -11.14 14.23 -0.33
CA LEU A 26 -10.89 13.29 -1.42
C LEU A 26 -10.86 11.83 -0.96
N ILE A 27 -10.37 11.55 0.26
CA ILE A 27 -10.30 10.20 0.81
C ILE A 27 -11.66 9.74 1.38
N PHE A 28 -12.39 10.64 2.03
CA PHE A 28 -13.55 10.29 2.86
C PHE A 28 -14.91 10.70 2.27
N GLU A 29 -14.96 11.65 1.35
CA GLU A 29 -16.23 12.16 0.78
C GLU A 29 -16.40 11.84 -0.72
N ASP A 30 -15.31 11.69 -1.48
CA ASP A 30 -15.37 11.38 -2.91
C ASP A 30 -15.43 9.86 -3.16
N ASP A 31 -16.57 9.36 -3.61
CA ASP A 31 -16.81 7.91 -3.78
C ASP A 31 -16.12 7.28 -5.00
N ASP A 32 -15.76 8.07 -6.02
CA ASP A 32 -15.18 7.55 -7.26
C ASP A 32 -14.06 8.42 -7.82
N TRP A 33 -13.03 8.61 -7.00
CA TRP A 33 -11.82 9.28 -7.44
C TRP A 33 -11.05 8.51 -8.53
N TRP A 34 -11.45 7.28 -8.88
CA TRP A 34 -10.91 6.51 -10.02
C TRP A 34 -11.47 6.97 -11.37
N ALA A 35 -12.68 7.53 -11.38
CA ALA A 35 -13.29 8.12 -12.57
C ALA A 35 -12.72 9.51 -12.91
N MET A 36 -11.97 10.12 -11.99
CA MET A 36 -11.34 11.42 -12.21
C MET A 36 -10.28 11.34 -13.34
N PRO A 37 -10.26 12.30 -14.30
CA PRO A 37 -9.23 12.36 -15.33
C PRO A 37 -7.81 12.42 -14.73
N SER A 38 -6.86 11.71 -15.34
CA SER A 38 -5.49 11.58 -14.79
C SER A 38 -4.72 12.90 -14.68
N ALA A 39 -5.06 13.88 -15.52
CA ALA A 39 -4.50 15.23 -15.41
C ALA A 39 -4.96 15.94 -14.13
N ASP A 40 -6.22 15.79 -13.75
CA ASP A 40 -6.78 16.38 -12.53
C ASP A 40 -6.24 15.66 -11.29
N GLN A 41 -6.13 14.33 -11.35
CA GLN A 41 -5.46 13.54 -10.32
C GLN A 41 -4.02 14.03 -10.11
N ALA A 42 -3.26 14.24 -11.20
CA ALA A 42 -1.87 14.72 -11.12
C ALA A 42 -1.76 16.14 -10.51
N ALA A 43 -2.71 17.02 -10.81
CA ALA A 43 -2.73 18.38 -10.25
C ALA A 43 -3.02 18.37 -8.74
N LEU A 44 -4.01 17.60 -8.28
CA LEU A 44 -4.32 17.41 -6.86
C LEU A 44 -3.14 16.79 -6.12
N ARG A 45 -2.60 15.70 -6.68
CA ARG A 45 -1.43 15.00 -6.15
C ARG A 45 -0.25 15.93 -5.91
N HIS A 46 0.05 16.77 -6.91
CA HIS A 46 1.15 17.72 -6.83
C HIS A 46 0.95 18.70 -5.65
N ARG A 47 -0.25 19.27 -5.51
CA ARG A 47 -0.58 20.16 -4.39
C ARG A 47 -0.45 19.46 -3.04
N PHE A 48 -1.03 18.28 -2.88
CA PHE A 48 -1.00 17.54 -1.60
C PHE A 48 0.42 17.13 -1.21
N ILE A 49 1.23 16.65 -2.16
CA ILE A 49 2.62 16.31 -1.88
C ILE A 49 3.43 17.56 -1.55
N THR A 50 3.21 18.68 -2.25
CA THR A 50 3.88 19.95 -1.94
C THR A 50 3.56 20.42 -0.52
N ALA A 51 2.30 20.33 -0.09
CA ALA A 51 1.89 20.65 1.27
C ALA A 51 2.52 19.72 2.31
N ALA A 52 2.54 18.40 2.05
CA ALA A 52 3.18 17.43 2.92
C ALA A 52 4.70 17.68 3.03
N VAL A 53 5.38 18.00 1.92
CA VAL A 53 6.81 18.37 1.93
C VAL A 53 7.04 19.59 2.81
N ALA A 54 6.24 20.65 2.66
CA ALA A 54 6.34 21.85 3.50
C ALA A 54 6.17 21.52 4.99
N HIS A 55 5.14 20.73 5.33
CA HIS A 55 4.89 20.26 6.70
C HIS A 55 6.08 19.50 7.28
N HIS A 56 6.67 18.57 6.54
CA HIS A 56 7.81 17.79 7.03
C HIS A 56 9.10 18.60 7.10
N LEU A 57 9.34 19.55 6.20
CA LEU A 57 10.48 20.48 6.31
C LEU A 57 10.41 21.32 7.58
N GLU A 58 9.21 21.74 7.98
CA GLU A 58 9.01 22.50 9.22
C GLU A 58 9.20 21.62 10.46
N HIS A 59 8.57 20.44 10.48
CA HIS A 59 8.41 19.66 11.72
C HIS A 59 9.38 18.49 11.89
N ASN A 60 10.16 18.11 10.86
CA ASN A 60 11.14 17.02 10.94
C ASN A 60 12.55 17.54 10.63
N ALA A 61 13.35 17.73 11.68
CA ALA A 61 14.71 18.26 11.56
C ALA A 61 15.62 17.39 10.69
N ALA A 62 15.53 16.06 10.80
CA ALA A 62 16.35 15.15 9.99
C ALA A 62 16.00 15.24 8.50
N TYR A 63 14.71 15.35 8.17
CA TYR A 63 14.24 15.54 6.79
C TYR A 63 14.65 16.91 6.24
N ARG A 64 14.54 17.97 7.04
CA ARG A 64 15.03 19.30 6.66
C ARG A 64 16.53 19.30 6.36
N THR A 65 17.35 18.76 7.26
CA THR A 65 18.81 18.66 7.04
C THR A 65 19.13 17.83 5.80
N PHE A 66 18.42 16.72 5.59
CA PHE A 66 18.59 15.89 4.40
C PHE A 66 18.23 16.67 3.11
N ALA A 67 17.09 17.36 3.10
CA ALA A 67 16.66 18.21 1.99
C ALA A 67 17.68 19.31 1.68
N GLU A 68 18.12 20.06 2.69
CA GLU A 68 19.13 21.12 2.55
C GLU A 68 20.46 20.59 2.03
N SER A 69 20.94 19.44 2.53
CA SER A 69 22.19 18.83 2.06
C SER A 69 22.13 18.36 0.60
N SER A 70 20.93 18.03 0.11
CA SER A 70 20.70 17.71 -1.31
C SER A 70 20.50 18.94 -2.20
N GLY A 71 20.56 20.16 -1.63
CA GLY A 71 20.31 21.41 -2.33
C GLY A 71 18.84 21.62 -2.73
N PHE A 72 17.91 20.90 -2.10
CA PHE A 72 16.48 21.00 -2.37
C PHE A 72 15.86 22.18 -1.64
N THR A 73 14.94 22.87 -2.32
CA THR A 73 14.06 23.89 -1.73
C THR A 73 12.63 23.65 -2.18
N LEU A 74 11.65 24.12 -1.42
CA LEU A 74 10.24 24.00 -1.80
C LEU A 74 9.94 24.67 -3.17
N ALA A 75 10.73 25.68 -3.55
CA ALA A 75 10.63 26.35 -4.85
C ALA A 75 10.96 25.43 -6.04
N ASP A 76 11.69 24.33 -5.82
CA ASP A 76 11.93 23.31 -6.85
C ASP A 76 10.65 22.60 -7.28
N LEU A 77 9.57 22.70 -6.48
CA LEU A 77 8.28 22.10 -6.79
C LEU A 77 7.34 23.01 -7.60
N GLY A 78 7.81 24.13 -8.14
CA GLY A 78 6.94 25.08 -8.86
C GLY A 78 6.46 24.63 -10.25
N ALA A 79 7.05 23.59 -10.84
CA ALA A 79 6.75 23.16 -12.21
C ALA A 79 6.03 21.79 -12.26
N PRO A 80 5.20 21.52 -13.27
CA PRO A 80 4.70 20.16 -13.52
C PRO A 80 5.84 19.14 -13.63
N GLY A 81 5.64 17.94 -13.08
CA GLY A 81 6.65 16.88 -13.08
C GLY A 81 7.82 17.09 -12.11
N SER A 82 7.84 18.18 -11.34
CA SER A 82 8.91 18.47 -10.38
C SER A 82 8.98 17.53 -9.19
N LEU A 83 7.93 16.73 -8.94
CA LEU A 83 7.87 15.81 -7.81
C LEU A 83 9.05 14.82 -7.76
N VAL A 84 9.67 14.54 -8.90
CA VAL A 84 10.90 13.70 -8.97
C VAL A 84 12.07 14.26 -8.17
N ARG A 85 12.03 15.55 -7.83
CA ARG A 85 13.04 16.27 -7.03
C ARG A 85 12.83 16.17 -5.53
N VAL A 86 11.66 15.70 -5.07
CA VAL A 86 11.38 15.55 -3.64
C VAL A 86 12.43 14.62 -3.00
N PRO A 87 13.12 15.04 -1.92
CA PRO A 87 14.06 14.20 -1.20
C PRO A 87 13.34 12.98 -0.63
N GLN A 88 13.94 11.80 -0.80
CA GLN A 88 13.33 10.54 -0.37
C GLN A 88 14.25 9.74 0.51
N PHE A 89 13.69 9.20 1.60
CA PHE A 89 14.41 8.34 2.50
C PHE A 89 14.46 6.90 1.99
N PRO A 90 15.64 6.27 1.96
CA PRO A 90 15.71 4.82 1.83
C PRO A 90 14.92 4.16 2.97
N THR A 91 14.06 3.18 2.68
CA THR A 91 13.24 2.51 3.71
C THR A 91 14.07 1.90 4.84
N ARG A 92 15.35 1.57 4.58
CA ARG A 92 16.33 1.14 5.61
C ARG A 92 16.52 2.14 6.75
N MET A 93 16.29 3.43 6.51
CA MET A 93 16.45 4.47 7.51
C MET A 93 15.53 4.24 8.71
N PHE A 94 14.30 3.76 8.47
CA PHE A 94 13.31 3.44 9.50
C PHE A 94 13.74 2.29 10.43
N LYS A 95 14.84 1.58 10.12
CA LYS A 95 15.44 0.55 11.00
C LYS A 95 16.51 1.12 11.93
N ARG A 96 16.98 2.34 11.69
CA ARG A 96 18.18 2.89 12.34
C ARG A 96 17.87 4.12 13.17
N VAL A 97 16.92 4.93 12.70
CA VAL A 97 16.60 6.22 13.30
C VAL A 97 15.10 6.39 13.44
N GLU A 98 14.70 7.15 14.45
CA GLU A 98 13.32 7.59 14.59
C GLU A 98 13.03 8.69 13.57
N VAL A 99 12.07 8.44 12.69
CA VAL A 99 11.62 9.41 11.67
C VAL A 99 10.21 9.83 12.02
N ARG A 100 10.05 11.09 12.44
CA ARG A 100 8.77 11.62 12.93
C ARG A 100 8.70 13.14 12.80
N SER A 101 7.51 13.65 12.55
CA SER A 101 7.15 15.07 12.34
C SER A 101 6.11 15.55 13.35
N VAL A 102 5.75 14.70 14.30
CA VAL A 102 4.83 14.99 15.40
C VAL A 102 5.42 14.43 16.69
N ARG A 103 4.82 14.74 17.85
CA ARG A 103 5.32 14.26 19.15
C ARG A 103 5.11 12.76 19.27
N ALA A 104 6.06 12.04 19.86
CA ALA A 104 5.91 10.58 20.12
C ALA A 104 4.66 10.25 20.94
N ALA A 105 4.25 11.12 21.87
CA ALA A 105 3.06 10.89 22.69
C ALA A 105 1.74 10.89 21.90
N ASP A 106 1.75 11.40 20.66
CA ASP A 106 0.60 11.44 19.77
C ASP A 106 0.64 10.30 18.73
N CYS A 107 1.54 9.32 18.90
CA CYS A 107 1.77 8.26 17.92
C CYS A 107 1.79 6.88 18.52
N ASP A 108 1.24 5.93 17.76
CA ASP A 108 1.52 4.51 17.91
C ASP A 108 2.73 4.10 17.06
N VAL A 109 3.43 3.03 17.47
CA VAL A 109 4.60 2.52 16.75
C VAL A 109 4.29 1.19 16.10
N PHE A 110 4.44 1.15 14.78
CA PHE A 110 4.24 -0.04 13.96
C PHE A 110 5.57 -0.63 13.53
N LYS A 111 5.70 -1.96 13.68
CA LYS A 111 6.93 -2.70 13.37
C LYS A 111 6.74 -3.59 12.14
N SER A 112 7.78 -3.65 11.31
CA SER A 112 7.84 -4.63 10.23
C SER A 112 7.89 -6.06 10.80
N SER A 113 7.23 -7.03 10.16
CA SER A 113 7.17 -8.44 10.61
C SER A 113 8.48 -9.25 10.52
N GLY A 114 9.63 -8.64 10.23
CA GLY A 114 10.92 -9.33 10.07
C GLY A 114 11.44 -9.91 11.39
N THR A 115 11.86 -11.18 11.40
CA THR A 115 12.35 -11.88 12.61
C THR A 115 13.86 -12.19 12.61
N SER A 116 14.61 -11.76 11.57
CA SER A 116 16.04 -12.09 11.41
C SER A 116 16.96 -10.86 11.31
N GLY A 117 16.51 -9.68 11.77
CA GLY A 117 17.30 -8.45 11.82
C GLY A 117 16.54 -7.29 12.45
N THR A 118 17.08 -6.08 12.35
CA THR A 118 16.40 -4.86 12.85
C THR A 118 15.13 -4.57 12.06
N GLN A 119 14.02 -4.41 12.77
CA GLN A 119 12.71 -4.11 12.20
C GLN A 119 12.62 -2.62 11.86
N SER A 120 11.88 -2.27 10.80
CA SER A 120 11.50 -0.88 10.57
C SER A 120 10.49 -0.47 11.65
N MET A 121 10.66 0.72 12.21
CA MET A 121 9.73 1.32 13.18
C MET A 121 9.14 2.58 12.55
N VAL A 122 7.82 2.61 12.44
CA VAL A 122 7.09 3.72 11.81
C VAL A 122 6.07 4.25 12.81
N TRP A 123 6.17 5.55 13.08
CA TRP A 123 5.33 6.26 14.05
C TRP A 123 4.12 6.82 13.33
N ARG A 124 2.91 6.49 13.78
CA ARG A 124 1.67 6.97 13.16
C ARG A 124 0.75 7.63 14.18
N ASP A 125 0.35 8.86 13.88
CA ASP A 125 -0.73 9.54 14.59
C ASP A 125 -2.09 9.11 14.05
N GLU A 126 -3.15 9.41 14.80
CA GLU A 126 -4.53 9.07 14.45
C GLU A 126 -4.92 9.52 13.03
N PRO A 127 -4.69 10.77 12.59
CA PRO A 127 -4.97 11.16 11.21
C PRO A 127 -4.24 10.33 10.15
N SER A 128 -2.99 9.93 10.39
CA SER A 128 -2.26 9.07 9.45
C SER A 128 -2.90 7.67 9.37
N LEU A 129 -3.39 7.14 10.49
CA LEU A 129 -4.07 5.83 10.54
C LEU A 129 -5.47 5.89 9.89
N GLU A 130 -6.22 6.95 10.13
CA GLU A 130 -7.53 7.16 9.51
C GLU A 130 -7.40 7.24 7.99
N ARG A 131 -6.43 8.00 7.45
CA ARG A 131 -6.21 8.10 6.00
C ARG A 131 -5.77 6.79 5.37
N LEU A 132 -4.98 5.98 6.08
CA LEU A 132 -4.66 4.61 5.66
C LEU A 132 -5.92 3.76 5.54
N ALA A 133 -6.78 3.78 6.56
CA ALA A 133 -8.06 3.07 6.51
C ALA A 133 -8.95 3.60 5.36
N GLY A 134 -8.95 4.92 5.14
CA GLY A 134 -9.59 5.58 4.01
C GLY A 134 -9.20 4.99 2.65
N SER A 135 -7.94 4.63 2.46
CA SER A 135 -7.46 4.00 1.21
C SER A 135 -8.00 2.59 0.95
N LEU A 136 -8.61 1.96 1.96
CA LEU A 136 -9.18 0.61 1.89
C LEU A 136 -10.70 0.60 1.84
N ARG A 137 -11.35 1.77 1.89
CA ARG A 137 -12.80 1.89 2.02
C ARG A 137 -13.59 1.09 0.98
N PRO A 138 -14.61 0.32 1.39
CA PRO A 138 -15.46 -0.47 0.50
C PRO A 138 -16.14 0.32 -0.61
N GLU A 139 -16.51 1.56 -0.30
CA GLU A 139 -17.27 2.41 -1.21
C GLU A 139 -16.45 2.85 -2.43
N GLY A 140 -15.12 2.67 -2.39
CA GLY A 140 -14.26 2.87 -3.54
C GLY A 140 -14.62 1.89 -4.67
N ASP A 141 -14.88 2.44 -5.86
CA ASP A 141 -15.35 1.72 -7.05
C ASP A 141 -14.62 0.39 -7.35
N ILE A 142 -13.32 0.30 -7.02
CA ILE A 142 -12.53 -0.91 -7.24
C ILE A 142 -13.07 -2.13 -6.49
N TRP A 143 -13.59 -1.95 -5.27
CA TRP A 143 -14.14 -3.05 -4.48
C TRP A 143 -15.59 -3.36 -4.82
N ARG A 144 -16.36 -2.36 -5.27
CA ARG A 144 -17.72 -2.56 -5.79
C ARG A 144 -17.74 -3.56 -6.96
N THR A 145 -16.68 -3.65 -7.76
CA THR A 145 -16.58 -4.71 -8.80
C THR A 145 -16.44 -6.13 -8.24
N LEU A 146 -16.09 -6.28 -6.96
CA LEU A 146 -15.84 -7.56 -6.30
C LEU A 146 -17.07 -8.08 -5.55
N TYR A 147 -17.82 -7.21 -4.89
CA TYR A 147 -19.01 -7.59 -4.11
C TYR A 147 -20.26 -6.77 -4.43
N GLY A 148 -20.24 -5.91 -5.44
CA GLY A 148 -21.42 -5.13 -5.86
C GLY A 148 -21.92 -4.22 -4.74
N ASP A 149 -23.24 -4.16 -4.60
CA ASP A 149 -23.94 -3.37 -3.57
C ASP A 149 -24.24 -4.18 -2.30
N ILE A 150 -23.49 -5.26 -2.05
CA ILE A 150 -23.68 -6.12 -0.88
C ILE A 150 -23.25 -5.37 0.38
N ASP A 151 -24.16 -5.25 1.33
CA ASP A 151 -23.84 -4.83 2.69
C ASP A 151 -23.08 -5.96 3.39
N LEU A 152 -21.78 -5.76 3.62
CA LEU A 152 -20.93 -6.78 4.23
C LEU A 152 -21.22 -7.01 5.72
N ASP A 153 -21.89 -6.07 6.40
CA ASP A 153 -22.26 -6.21 7.81
C ASP A 153 -23.52 -7.06 7.98
N ASP A 154 -24.54 -6.81 7.14
CA ASP A 154 -25.84 -7.49 7.24
C ASP A 154 -25.91 -8.77 6.40
N ASP A 155 -25.47 -8.69 5.13
CA ASP A 155 -25.61 -9.77 4.13
C ASP A 155 -24.28 -10.51 3.88
N GLY A 156 -23.19 -10.02 4.48
CA GLY A 156 -21.86 -10.56 4.34
C GLY A 156 -21.34 -11.34 5.57
N GLN A 157 -20.18 -11.96 5.37
CA GLN A 157 -19.32 -12.42 6.45
C GLN A 157 -17.85 -12.31 6.02
N MET A 158 -17.06 -11.58 6.80
CA MET A 158 -15.62 -11.50 6.62
C MET A 158 -14.90 -12.57 7.43
N ILE A 159 -14.10 -13.38 6.75
CA ILE A 159 -13.26 -14.45 7.31
C ILE A 159 -11.82 -13.98 7.21
N HIS A 160 -11.28 -13.51 8.33
CA HIS A 160 -9.92 -13.02 8.42
C HIS A 160 -8.96 -14.13 8.87
N LEU A 161 -8.03 -14.52 8.00
CA LEU A 161 -7.03 -15.56 8.27
C LEU A 161 -5.86 -15.06 9.14
N GLY A 162 -6.00 -13.93 9.83
CA GLY A 162 -4.98 -13.36 10.71
C GLY A 162 -5.47 -13.30 12.17
N PRO A 163 -4.65 -12.70 13.06
CA PRO A 163 -5.05 -12.49 14.45
C PRO A 163 -6.13 -11.43 14.53
N ASN A 164 -6.91 -11.44 15.60
CA ASN A 164 -7.81 -10.32 15.91
C ASN A 164 -6.99 -9.05 16.24
N ARG A 165 -7.65 -7.88 16.20
CA ARG A 165 -7.01 -6.59 16.48
C ARG A 165 -6.27 -6.51 17.82
N ARG A 166 -6.74 -7.23 18.86
CA ARG A 166 -6.10 -7.23 20.19
C ARG A 166 -4.77 -8.00 20.20
N GLU A 167 -4.65 -9.03 19.37
CA GLU A 167 -3.46 -9.88 19.25
C GLU A 167 -2.46 -9.41 18.18
N ALA A 168 -2.77 -8.33 17.45
CA ALA A 168 -1.90 -7.81 16.40
C ALA A 168 -0.58 -7.18 16.92
N ASP A 169 -0.51 -6.82 18.21
CA ASP A 169 0.69 -6.39 18.97
C ASP A 169 1.68 -5.48 18.20
N GLY A 170 1.17 -4.45 17.52
CA GLY A 170 1.98 -3.48 16.76
C GLY A 170 2.68 -4.04 15.51
N VAL A 171 2.39 -5.28 15.11
CA VAL A 171 2.87 -5.87 13.86
C VAL A 171 2.06 -5.32 12.69
N TRP A 172 2.73 -4.65 11.75
CA TRP A 172 2.07 -3.90 10.69
C TRP A 172 1.09 -4.70 9.84
N ILE A 173 1.49 -5.90 9.41
CA ILE A 173 0.64 -6.71 8.53
C ILE A 173 -0.62 -7.15 9.27
N SER A 174 -0.50 -7.54 10.54
CA SER A 174 -1.63 -7.89 11.38
C SER A 174 -2.56 -6.69 11.56
N TYR A 175 -2.00 -5.50 11.80
CA TYR A 175 -2.78 -4.28 11.95
C TYR A 175 -3.56 -3.90 10.69
N ILE A 176 -2.91 -3.79 9.52
CA ILE A 176 -3.60 -3.46 8.25
C ILE A 176 -4.73 -4.44 8.00
N MET A 177 -4.46 -5.73 8.20
CA MET A 177 -5.46 -6.74 7.95
C MET A 177 -6.64 -6.65 8.91
N THR A 178 -6.45 -6.15 10.13
CA THR A 178 -7.55 -5.89 11.06
C THR A 178 -8.35 -4.64 10.72
N LEU A 179 -7.88 -3.77 9.82
CA LEU A 179 -8.69 -2.62 9.35
C LEU A 179 -9.96 -3.08 8.63
N VAL A 180 -9.97 -4.31 8.10
CA VAL A 180 -11.17 -4.91 7.54
C VAL A 180 -12.31 -5.04 8.56
N GLU A 181 -11.98 -5.16 9.86
CA GLU A 181 -12.96 -5.23 10.96
C GLU A 181 -13.75 -3.91 11.12
N MET A 182 -13.29 -2.81 10.52
CA MET A 182 -13.99 -1.52 10.53
C MET A 182 -15.13 -1.45 9.50
N PHE A 183 -15.14 -2.36 8.53
CA PHE A 183 -15.99 -2.29 7.35
C PHE A 183 -16.92 -3.50 7.17
N ALA A 184 -16.73 -4.54 8.00
CA ALA A 184 -17.48 -5.78 7.90
C ALA A 184 -17.46 -6.55 9.22
N ALA A 185 -18.57 -7.24 9.51
CA ALA A 185 -18.65 -8.26 10.53
C ALA A 185 -17.59 -9.36 10.31
N THR A 186 -16.52 -9.30 11.11
CA THR A 186 -15.30 -10.09 10.89
C THR A 186 -15.08 -11.15 11.95
N ARG A 187 -14.74 -12.37 11.51
CA ARG A 187 -14.18 -13.44 12.36
C ARG A 187 -12.71 -13.64 12.04
N SER A 188 -11.87 -13.59 13.06
CA SER A 188 -10.41 -13.80 12.96
C SER A 188 -10.02 -15.20 13.45
N TYR A 189 -9.15 -15.90 12.72
CA TYR A 189 -8.88 -17.33 12.94
C TYR A 189 -7.45 -17.69 13.35
N VAL A 190 -6.61 -16.70 13.61
CA VAL A 190 -5.36 -16.92 14.35
C VAL A 190 -5.62 -16.59 15.82
N ALA A 191 -5.37 -17.58 16.68
CA ALA A 191 -5.39 -17.44 18.13
C ALA A 191 -4.18 -18.16 18.72
N ASP A 192 -3.50 -17.52 19.67
CA ASP A 192 -2.27 -18.05 20.29
C ASP A 192 -1.18 -18.43 19.26
N GLY A 193 -1.09 -17.65 18.17
CA GLY A 193 -0.13 -17.90 17.08
C GLY A 193 -0.45 -19.10 16.19
N VAL A 194 -1.65 -19.68 16.31
CA VAL A 194 -2.07 -20.84 15.51
C VAL A 194 -3.29 -20.50 14.65
N LEU A 195 -3.17 -20.76 13.34
CA LEU A 195 -4.27 -20.67 12.39
C LEU A 195 -5.20 -21.89 12.52
N ARG A 196 -6.47 -21.65 12.89
CA ARG A 196 -7.48 -22.69 13.16
C ARG A 196 -8.22 -23.10 11.88
N LEU A 197 -7.53 -23.81 10.98
CA LEU A 197 -8.04 -24.14 9.64
C LEU A 197 -9.38 -24.90 9.61
N ARG A 198 -9.63 -25.80 10.58
CA ARG A 198 -10.90 -26.53 10.67
C ARG A 198 -12.08 -25.61 10.99
N ASP A 199 -11.86 -24.63 11.86
CA ASP A 199 -12.89 -23.65 12.22
C ASP A 199 -13.17 -22.71 11.07
N VAL A 200 -12.15 -22.34 10.28
CA VAL A 200 -12.31 -21.58 9.04
C VAL A 200 -13.23 -22.33 8.08
N VAL A 201 -12.94 -23.60 7.77
CA VAL A 201 -13.75 -24.40 6.83
C VAL A 201 -15.20 -24.52 7.28
N ARG A 202 -15.43 -24.86 8.57
CA ARG A 202 -16.78 -24.96 9.13
C ARG A 202 -17.57 -23.66 8.95
N ASP A 203 -16.94 -22.53 9.25
CA ASP A 203 -17.62 -21.23 9.21
C ASP A 203 -17.83 -20.74 7.76
N LEU A 204 -16.94 -21.11 6.82
CA LEU A 204 -17.16 -20.90 5.37
C LEU A 204 -18.38 -21.67 4.87
N GLU A 205 -18.48 -22.97 5.21
CA GLU A 205 -19.61 -23.82 4.83
C GLU A 205 -20.92 -23.30 5.43
N GLY A 206 -20.91 -22.92 6.71
CA GLY A 206 -22.07 -22.35 7.41
C GLY A 206 -22.55 -21.06 6.76
N ALA A 207 -21.65 -20.09 6.53
CA ALA A 207 -22.01 -18.81 5.92
C ALA A 207 -22.60 -18.97 4.51
N LEU A 208 -22.02 -19.85 3.68
CA LEU A 208 -22.54 -20.13 2.34
C LEU A 208 -23.89 -20.85 2.38
N ALA A 209 -24.10 -21.75 3.34
CA ALA A 209 -25.37 -22.45 3.54
C ALA A 209 -26.49 -21.49 4.00
N ASP A 210 -26.13 -20.50 4.83
CA ASP A 210 -27.04 -19.43 5.29
C ASP A 210 -27.35 -18.39 4.20
N GLY A 211 -26.77 -18.53 3.00
CA GLY A 211 -27.05 -17.65 1.88
C GLY A 211 -26.14 -16.43 1.78
N LYS A 212 -25.22 -16.22 2.74
CA LYS A 212 -24.38 -15.03 2.83
C LYS A 212 -23.37 -14.91 1.71
N PHE A 213 -22.97 -13.67 1.43
CA PHE A 213 -21.72 -13.40 0.72
C PHE A 213 -20.53 -13.58 1.67
N VAL A 214 -19.46 -14.21 1.21
CA VAL A 214 -18.31 -14.52 2.05
C VAL A 214 -17.05 -13.87 1.50
N CYS A 215 -16.38 -13.03 2.28
CA CYS A 215 -15.07 -12.52 1.91
C CYS A 215 -13.99 -13.16 2.78
N VAL A 216 -13.00 -13.81 2.16
CA VAL A 216 -11.87 -14.42 2.86
C VAL A 216 -10.64 -13.55 2.67
N ALA A 217 -10.17 -12.92 3.75
CA ALA A 217 -9.02 -12.02 3.74
C ALA A 217 -7.83 -12.63 4.48
N GLY A 218 -6.64 -12.68 3.86
CA GLY A 218 -5.50 -13.39 4.44
C GLY A 218 -4.15 -13.03 3.83
N PRO A 219 -3.03 -13.23 4.53
CA PRO A 219 -1.73 -13.34 3.87
C PRO A 219 -1.77 -14.47 2.83
N PRO A 220 -1.13 -14.32 1.65
CA PRO A 220 -1.09 -15.37 0.64
C PRO A 220 -0.63 -16.75 1.16
N VAL A 221 0.25 -16.76 2.16
CA VAL A 221 0.75 -17.98 2.81
C VAL A 221 -0.35 -18.72 3.59
N PHE A 222 -1.16 -17.99 4.37
CA PHE A 222 -2.27 -18.60 5.13
C PHE A 222 -3.42 -19.01 4.21
N MET A 223 -3.66 -18.23 3.14
CA MET A 223 -4.59 -18.64 2.09
C MET A 223 -4.14 -19.96 1.44
N ALA A 224 -2.85 -20.10 1.12
CA ALA A 224 -2.32 -21.33 0.56
C ALA A 224 -2.38 -22.52 1.53
N GLU A 225 -2.20 -22.29 2.84
CA GLU A 225 -2.38 -23.31 3.87
C GLU A 225 -3.83 -23.78 3.98
N LEU A 226 -4.79 -22.85 3.93
CA LEU A 226 -6.22 -23.16 3.89
C LEU A 226 -6.59 -24.00 2.67
N LEU A 227 -6.18 -23.56 1.49
CA LEU A 227 -6.46 -24.28 0.24
C LEU A 227 -5.87 -25.69 0.23
N ARG A 228 -4.65 -25.84 0.77
CA ARG A 228 -4.01 -27.16 0.93
C ARG A 228 -4.75 -28.03 1.92
N HIS A 229 -5.13 -27.48 3.08
CA HIS A 229 -5.88 -28.21 4.09
C HIS A 229 -7.21 -28.73 3.55
N MET A 230 -7.96 -27.91 2.81
CA MET A 230 -9.20 -28.35 2.17
C MET A 230 -8.95 -29.44 1.13
N SER A 231 -7.94 -29.28 0.28
CA SER A 231 -7.54 -30.30 -0.70
C SER A 231 -7.16 -31.63 -0.03
N ASP A 232 -6.33 -31.61 1.02
CA ASP A 232 -5.88 -32.81 1.75
C ASP A 232 -7.05 -33.54 2.42
N ASN A 233 -8.11 -32.82 2.77
CA ASN A 233 -9.32 -33.37 3.37
C ASN A 233 -10.47 -33.57 2.36
N SER A 234 -10.20 -33.44 1.05
CA SER A 234 -11.19 -33.57 -0.04
C SER A 234 -12.42 -32.66 0.12
N VAL A 235 -12.23 -31.49 0.72
CA VAL A 235 -13.27 -30.46 0.87
C VAL A 235 -13.20 -29.51 -0.33
N LYS A 236 -14.34 -29.30 -0.98
CA LYS A 236 -14.55 -28.27 -1.99
C LYS A 236 -15.84 -27.52 -1.71
N LEU A 237 -15.86 -26.22 -1.95
CA LEU A 237 -17.06 -25.41 -1.88
C LEU A 237 -17.64 -25.18 -3.28
N SER A 238 -18.85 -24.64 -3.32
CA SER A 238 -19.51 -24.19 -4.55
C SER A 238 -20.02 -22.77 -4.32
N ALA A 239 -19.08 -21.85 -4.10
CA ALA A 239 -19.41 -20.49 -3.73
C ALA A 239 -20.04 -19.70 -4.90
N GLY A 240 -19.71 -20.04 -6.15
CA GLY A 240 -20.17 -19.29 -7.32
C GLY A 240 -19.73 -17.83 -7.21
N ASP A 241 -20.66 -16.90 -7.39
CA ASP A 241 -20.41 -15.44 -7.26
C ASP A 241 -20.47 -14.94 -5.81
N ARG A 242 -20.81 -15.79 -4.83
CA ARG A 242 -21.04 -15.38 -3.42
C ARG A 242 -19.77 -15.36 -2.57
N MET A 243 -18.59 -15.31 -3.19
CA MET A 243 -17.34 -15.27 -2.45
C MET A 243 -16.30 -14.36 -3.07
N ALA A 244 -15.59 -13.62 -2.22
CA ALA A 244 -14.38 -12.90 -2.58
C ALA A 244 -13.18 -13.44 -1.79
N VAL A 245 -12.01 -13.39 -2.40
CA VAL A 245 -10.74 -13.75 -1.78
C VAL A 245 -9.81 -12.55 -1.90
N ILE A 246 -9.40 -11.99 -0.78
CA ILE A 246 -8.50 -10.84 -0.73
C ILE A 246 -7.21 -11.26 -0.07
N THR A 247 -6.09 -11.11 -0.78
CA THR A 247 -4.78 -11.31 -0.20
C THR A 247 -4.08 -10.00 0.11
N GLY A 248 -3.24 -9.99 1.14
CA GLY A 248 -2.41 -8.85 1.47
C GLY A 248 -1.16 -9.27 2.24
N GLY A 249 -0.01 -8.67 1.95
CA GLY A 249 1.26 -9.01 2.60
C GLY A 249 2.19 -9.86 1.73
N GLY A 250 2.90 -10.82 2.32
CA GLY A 250 3.95 -11.54 1.58
C GLY A 250 4.39 -12.86 2.19
N TRP A 251 5.32 -13.53 1.51
CA TRP A 251 5.78 -14.90 1.76
C TRP A 251 7.06 -15.00 2.59
N LYS A 252 7.40 -13.97 3.39
CA LYS A 252 8.77 -13.72 3.88
C LYS A 252 9.46 -14.86 4.65
N LYS A 253 8.72 -15.79 5.27
CA LYS A 253 9.29 -16.98 5.94
C LYS A 253 9.30 -18.24 5.08
N ASN A 254 8.56 -18.22 3.97
CA ASN A 254 8.18 -19.39 3.18
C ASN A 254 8.48 -19.16 1.68
N GLU A 255 9.60 -18.48 1.34
CA GLU A 255 9.94 -18.21 -0.06
C GLU A 255 10.07 -19.48 -0.91
N SER A 256 10.51 -20.59 -0.32
CA SER A 256 10.61 -21.90 -0.98
C SER A 256 9.26 -22.53 -1.34
N THR A 257 8.18 -22.13 -0.68
CA THR A 257 6.81 -22.59 -0.96
C THR A 257 5.94 -21.48 -1.53
N LYS A 258 6.55 -20.36 -1.94
CA LYS A 258 5.86 -19.21 -2.54
C LYS A 258 5.13 -19.66 -3.80
N LEU A 259 3.81 -19.62 -3.73
CA LEU A 259 3.00 -19.80 -4.91
C LEU A 259 3.10 -18.55 -5.78
N ASP A 260 3.14 -18.79 -7.08
CA ASP A 260 2.90 -17.76 -8.05
C ASP A 260 1.45 -17.24 -7.92
N PRO A 261 1.17 -15.93 -8.07
CA PRO A 261 -0.18 -15.39 -7.93
C PRO A 261 -1.22 -16.13 -8.79
N ASP A 262 -0.86 -16.48 -10.02
CA ASP A 262 -1.75 -17.18 -10.97
C ASP A 262 -2.10 -18.58 -10.46
N ARG A 263 -1.12 -19.24 -9.83
CA ARG A 263 -1.33 -20.55 -9.22
C ARG A 263 -2.21 -20.49 -7.99
N LEU A 264 -2.02 -19.48 -7.13
CA LEU A 264 -2.88 -19.26 -5.97
C LEU A 264 -4.33 -19.00 -6.41
N ARG A 265 -4.53 -18.13 -7.41
CA ARG A 265 -5.85 -17.85 -7.99
C ARG A 265 -6.52 -19.11 -8.54
N SER A 266 -5.78 -19.89 -9.33
CA SER A 266 -6.30 -21.14 -9.89
C SER A 266 -6.71 -22.16 -8.82
N LEU A 267 -5.92 -22.28 -7.75
CA LEU A 267 -6.24 -23.15 -6.61
C LEU A 267 -7.48 -22.64 -5.85
N ALA A 268 -7.57 -21.33 -5.60
CA ALA A 268 -8.73 -20.74 -4.95
C ALA A 268 -10.01 -20.96 -5.77
N MET A 269 -9.95 -20.78 -7.09
CA MET A 269 -11.09 -21.06 -7.98
C MET A 269 -11.56 -22.51 -7.88
N ASP A 270 -10.65 -23.48 -7.96
CA ASP A 270 -10.99 -24.91 -7.93
C ASP A 270 -11.49 -25.36 -6.55
N THR A 271 -10.85 -24.92 -5.47
CA THR A 271 -11.18 -25.35 -4.11
C THR A 271 -12.45 -24.69 -3.59
N PHE A 272 -12.63 -23.38 -3.83
CA PHE A 272 -13.82 -22.66 -3.38
C PHE A 272 -15.00 -22.73 -4.36
N GLY A 273 -14.77 -23.20 -5.59
CA GLY A 273 -15.79 -23.24 -6.64
C GLY A 273 -16.24 -21.83 -7.05
N LEU A 274 -15.28 -20.93 -7.26
CA LEU A 274 -15.55 -19.55 -7.68
C LEU A 274 -15.98 -19.51 -9.15
N ALA A 275 -16.87 -18.59 -9.48
CA ALA A 275 -17.33 -18.40 -10.86
C ALA A 275 -16.28 -17.71 -11.75
N SER A 276 -15.43 -16.86 -11.16
CA SER A 276 -14.45 -16.05 -11.90
C SER A 276 -13.14 -15.86 -11.13
N ALA A 277 -12.03 -15.82 -11.86
CA ALA A 277 -10.72 -15.45 -11.31
C ALA A 277 -10.70 -14.03 -10.73
N GLN A 278 -11.63 -13.17 -11.17
CA GLN A 278 -11.77 -11.80 -10.70
C GLN A 278 -12.19 -11.73 -9.22
N GLN A 279 -12.76 -12.81 -8.68
CA GLN A 279 -13.09 -12.90 -7.26
C GLN A 279 -11.87 -13.01 -6.35
N VAL A 280 -10.66 -13.15 -6.91
CA VAL A 280 -9.40 -13.22 -6.16
C VAL A 280 -8.56 -11.97 -6.43
N ARG A 281 -8.38 -11.14 -5.41
CA ARG A 281 -7.64 -9.86 -5.46
C ARG A 281 -6.49 -9.83 -4.50
N ASP A 282 -5.48 -9.04 -4.82
CA ASP A 282 -4.36 -8.73 -3.92
C ASP A 282 -4.30 -7.23 -3.59
N VAL A 283 -3.84 -6.94 -2.37
CA VAL A 283 -3.59 -5.60 -1.87
C VAL A 283 -2.10 -5.47 -1.52
N PHE A 284 -1.47 -4.46 -2.13
CA PHE A 284 -0.10 -4.10 -1.80
C PHE A 284 -0.04 -2.98 -0.77
N ASN A 285 0.82 -3.19 0.22
CA ASN A 285 1.30 -2.17 1.12
C ASN A 285 2.67 -2.61 1.71
N GLN A 286 3.43 -1.68 2.28
CA GLN A 286 4.63 -1.91 3.09
C GLN A 286 4.58 -1.03 4.34
N VAL A 287 5.28 -1.40 5.42
CA VAL A 287 5.15 -0.71 6.73
C VAL A 287 5.50 0.76 6.68
N GLU A 288 6.35 1.17 5.75
CA GLU A 288 6.75 2.55 5.54
C GLU A 288 5.73 3.35 4.71
N LEU A 289 4.84 2.70 3.95
CA LEU A 289 3.83 3.33 3.09
C LEU A 289 2.50 3.51 3.85
N ASN A 290 1.84 4.65 3.69
CA ASN A 290 0.63 4.98 4.43
C ASN A 290 -0.67 4.83 3.63
N THR A 291 -0.56 4.35 2.39
CA THR A 291 -1.68 4.10 1.48
C THR A 291 -1.61 2.67 0.96
N ALA A 292 -2.76 2.00 0.79
CA ALA A 292 -2.85 0.69 0.17
C ALA A 292 -3.13 0.78 -1.34
N PHE A 293 -2.55 -0.12 -2.13
CA PHE A 293 -2.81 -0.26 -3.56
C PHE A 293 -3.56 -1.54 -3.83
N ILE A 294 -4.68 -1.45 -4.54
CA ILE A 294 -5.66 -2.54 -4.66
C ILE A 294 -5.70 -3.04 -6.10
N GLU A 295 -5.82 -4.35 -6.29
CA GLU A 295 -6.03 -4.94 -7.60
C GLU A 295 -7.45 -4.72 -8.15
N CYS A 296 -7.54 -4.34 -9.42
CA CYS A 296 -8.81 -4.34 -10.18
C CYS A 296 -9.10 -5.70 -10.81
N GLU A 297 -10.19 -5.80 -11.58
CA GLU A 297 -10.63 -6.94 -12.41
C GLU A 297 -9.62 -7.53 -13.36
N HIS A 298 -8.60 -6.75 -13.73
CA HIS A 298 -7.49 -7.23 -14.55
C HIS A 298 -6.23 -7.54 -13.74
N HIS A 299 -6.35 -7.67 -12.41
CA HIS A 299 -5.25 -7.96 -11.48
C HIS A 299 -4.10 -6.94 -11.56
N ARG A 300 -4.44 -5.67 -11.85
CA ARG A 300 -3.49 -4.56 -11.81
C ARG A 300 -3.69 -3.76 -10.55
N LYS A 301 -2.59 -3.48 -9.84
CA LYS A 301 -2.62 -2.69 -8.61
C LYS A 301 -2.72 -1.22 -8.97
N HIS A 302 -3.84 -0.59 -8.62
CA HIS A 302 -4.03 0.82 -8.85
C HIS A 302 -3.46 1.66 -7.70
N VAL A 303 -2.84 2.78 -8.06
CA VAL A 303 -2.25 3.75 -7.14
C VAL A 303 -3.30 4.84 -6.87
N PRO A 304 -3.64 5.11 -5.61
CA PRO A 304 -4.55 6.21 -5.29
C PRO A 304 -4.06 7.57 -5.80
N PRO A 305 -4.97 8.50 -6.14
CA PRO A 305 -4.65 9.66 -6.94
C PRO A 305 -3.72 10.63 -6.18
N TRP A 306 -3.69 10.56 -4.84
CA TRP A 306 -2.82 11.35 -3.97
C TRP A 306 -1.38 10.81 -3.86
N VAL A 307 -1.10 9.58 -4.29
CA VAL A 307 0.25 8.99 -4.19
C VAL A 307 0.99 9.08 -5.52
N GLU A 308 2.23 9.57 -5.49
CA GLU A 308 3.10 9.57 -6.66
C GLU A 308 4.00 8.34 -6.60
N VAL A 309 4.03 7.57 -7.69
CA VAL A 309 4.98 6.47 -7.88
C VAL A 309 6.00 6.87 -8.91
N ILE A 310 7.28 6.73 -8.55
CA ILE A 310 8.40 7.00 -9.44
C ILE A 310 9.22 5.73 -9.55
N VAL A 311 9.38 5.23 -10.76
CA VAL A 311 10.30 4.11 -11.02
C VAL A 311 11.66 4.70 -11.39
N ARG A 312 12.72 4.24 -10.75
CA ARG A 312 14.05 4.84 -10.84
C ARG A 312 15.10 3.84 -11.32
N ASP A 313 16.09 4.33 -12.06
CA ASP A 313 17.27 3.56 -12.37
C ASP A 313 18.06 3.34 -11.06
N PRO A 314 18.36 2.09 -10.67
CA PRO A 314 19.02 1.84 -9.39
C PRO A 314 20.50 2.27 -9.36
N ARG A 315 21.07 2.73 -10.49
CA ARG A 315 22.47 3.17 -10.60
C ARG A 315 22.64 4.63 -10.23
N ASP A 316 21.73 5.49 -10.67
CA ASP A 316 21.82 6.94 -10.50
C ASP A 316 20.54 7.58 -9.93
N LEU A 317 19.50 6.78 -9.69
CA LEU A 317 18.19 7.19 -9.18
C LEU A 317 17.39 8.12 -10.09
N SER A 318 17.79 8.28 -11.36
CA SER A 318 17.00 9.00 -12.35
C SER A 318 15.68 8.27 -12.66
N PRO A 319 14.58 8.98 -12.96
CA PRO A 319 13.33 8.33 -13.34
C PRO A 319 13.49 7.58 -14.66
N VAL A 320 12.89 6.39 -14.77
CA VAL A 320 12.86 5.60 -16.01
C VAL A 320 11.54 5.82 -16.77
N PRO A 321 11.51 5.56 -18.10
CA PRO A 321 10.28 5.57 -18.89
C PRO A 321 9.17 4.66 -18.33
N ALA A 322 7.91 5.01 -18.62
CA ALA A 322 6.75 4.21 -18.26
C ALA A 322 6.88 2.75 -18.76
N GLY A 323 6.41 1.80 -17.95
CA GLY A 323 6.52 0.36 -18.22
C GLY A 323 7.92 -0.24 -18.03
N GLN A 324 8.98 0.57 -17.95
CA GLN A 324 10.32 0.06 -17.68
C GLN A 324 10.46 -0.37 -16.22
N VAL A 325 11.08 -1.52 -16.01
CA VAL A 325 11.41 -2.02 -14.67
C VAL A 325 12.56 -1.22 -14.06
N GLY A 326 12.38 -0.79 -12.81
CA GLY A 326 13.41 -0.14 -12.01
C GLY A 326 13.08 -0.21 -10.51
N LEU A 327 13.83 0.54 -9.71
CA LEU A 327 13.63 0.65 -8.27
C LEU A 327 12.38 1.50 -7.98
N MET A 328 11.47 0.98 -7.16
CA MET A 328 10.24 1.68 -6.81
C MET A 328 10.49 2.79 -5.80
N SER A 329 9.81 3.92 -5.98
CA SER A 329 9.85 5.06 -5.09
C SER A 329 8.45 5.68 -4.96
N TYR A 330 8.12 6.18 -3.78
CA TYR A 330 6.76 6.57 -3.41
C TYR A 330 6.76 7.93 -2.73
N LEU A 331 5.85 8.82 -3.11
CA LEU A 331 5.55 10.04 -2.36
C LEU A 331 4.09 9.98 -1.90
N ASP A 332 3.88 9.78 -0.61
CA ASP A 332 2.56 9.61 -0.03
C ASP A 332 2.29 10.77 0.97
N PRO A 333 1.38 11.69 0.65
CA PRO A 333 1.08 12.85 1.50
C PRO A 333 0.17 12.51 2.68
N THR A 334 -0.34 11.28 2.78
CA THR A 334 -1.33 10.93 3.80
C THR A 334 -0.73 10.82 5.20
N ALA A 335 0.57 10.49 5.29
CA ALA A 335 1.28 10.43 6.55
C ALA A 335 1.63 11.84 7.07
N ARG A 336 0.88 12.34 8.04
CA ARG A 336 1.23 13.58 8.75
C ARG A 336 2.39 13.37 9.73
N SER A 337 2.43 12.18 10.31
CA SER A 337 3.32 11.81 11.42
C SER A 337 4.79 11.61 11.01
N TYR A 338 5.09 11.33 9.76
CA TYR A 338 6.45 11.14 9.23
C TYR A 338 6.49 11.37 7.71
N PRO A 339 7.62 11.83 7.14
CA PRO A 339 7.78 11.94 5.70
C PRO A 339 7.71 10.57 5.03
N CYS A 340 6.55 10.22 4.51
CA CYS A 340 6.31 9.02 3.70
C CYS A 340 6.76 9.26 2.25
N PHE A 341 8.02 9.69 2.11
CA PHE A 341 8.70 9.92 0.83
C PHE A 341 9.85 8.92 0.74
N LEU A 342 9.64 7.85 0.00
CA LEU A 342 10.36 6.60 0.19
C LEU A 342 11.09 6.16 -1.07
N LEU A 343 12.38 5.89 -0.94
CA LEU A 343 13.10 5.02 -1.86
C LEU A 343 13.00 3.59 -1.33
N ALA A 344 12.18 2.77 -1.98
CA ALA A 344 11.91 1.42 -1.52
C ALA A 344 13.03 0.43 -1.88
N GLU A 345 12.87 -0.83 -1.44
CA GLU A 345 13.76 -1.93 -1.82
C GLU A 345 13.17 -2.82 -2.93
N ASP A 346 11.92 -2.58 -3.31
CA ASP A 346 11.21 -3.37 -4.31
C ASP A 346 11.49 -2.84 -5.71
N PHE A 347 11.62 -3.76 -6.68
CA PHE A 347 11.66 -3.41 -8.10
C PHE A 347 10.27 -3.55 -8.72
N GLY A 348 10.02 -2.83 -9.79
CA GLY A 348 8.73 -2.86 -10.45
C GLY A 348 8.67 -1.92 -11.62
N SER A 349 7.48 -1.84 -12.22
CA SER A 349 7.15 -0.89 -13.27
C SER A 349 5.85 -0.16 -12.91
N ALA A 350 5.66 1.00 -13.51
CA ALA A 350 4.46 1.81 -13.37
C ALA A 350 4.02 2.31 -14.75
N GLU A 351 2.72 2.37 -14.96
CA GLU A 351 2.09 2.83 -16.20
C GLU A 351 0.83 3.63 -15.86
N THR A 352 0.62 4.74 -16.55
CA THR A 352 -0.56 5.60 -16.38
C THR A 352 -1.54 5.36 -17.53
N ASP A 353 -2.82 5.27 -17.22
CA ASP A 353 -3.93 5.14 -18.18
C ASP A 353 -3.84 3.92 -19.13
N ASN A 354 -3.13 2.87 -18.73
CA ASN A 354 -2.94 1.67 -19.55
C ASN A 354 -3.81 0.49 -19.10
N CYS A 355 -4.71 0.66 -18.13
CA CYS A 355 -5.47 -0.45 -17.55
C CYS A 355 -6.75 -0.77 -18.36
N PRO A 356 -7.01 -2.06 -18.69
CA PRO A 356 -8.25 -2.43 -19.39
C PRO A 356 -9.54 -2.19 -18.60
N CYS A 357 -9.46 -1.95 -17.28
CA CYS A 357 -10.62 -1.61 -16.46
C CYS A 357 -11.19 -0.21 -16.76
N GLY A 358 -10.47 0.63 -17.51
CA GLY A 358 -10.89 1.98 -17.86
C GLY A 358 -10.71 3.03 -16.76
N ARG A 359 -10.33 2.64 -15.53
CA ARG A 359 -10.01 3.60 -14.46
C ARG A 359 -8.78 4.42 -14.82
N GLY A 360 -8.88 5.73 -14.60
CA GLY A 360 -7.77 6.65 -14.80
C GLY A 360 -6.69 6.46 -13.74
N GLY A 361 -5.48 6.91 -14.07
CA GLY A 361 -4.36 7.04 -13.16
C GLY A 361 -3.33 5.94 -13.32
N THR A 362 -2.50 5.77 -12.28
CA THR A 362 -1.31 4.92 -12.34
C THR A 362 -1.62 3.51 -11.84
N THR A 363 -1.15 2.51 -12.58
CA THR A 363 -1.05 1.13 -12.12
C THR A 363 0.40 0.72 -11.93
N VAL A 364 0.65 -0.19 -11.00
CA VAL A 364 2.00 -0.71 -10.70
C VAL A 364 2.06 -2.22 -10.79
N HIS A 365 3.20 -2.73 -11.24
CA HIS A 365 3.59 -4.12 -11.11
C HIS A 365 4.83 -4.20 -10.23
N ILE A 366 4.77 -4.96 -9.13
CA ILE A 366 5.81 -5.01 -8.12
C ILE A 366 6.47 -6.38 -8.11
N ASP A 367 7.72 -6.43 -8.55
CA ASP A 367 8.55 -7.63 -8.54
C ASP A 367 9.48 -7.65 -7.32
N ARG A 368 9.01 -8.33 -6.27
CA ARG A 368 9.77 -8.53 -5.03
C ARG A 368 10.90 -9.56 -5.14
N ARG A 369 11.05 -10.29 -6.27
CA ARG A 369 12.07 -11.33 -6.47
C ARG A 369 13.39 -10.77 -7.02
N MET A 370 13.38 -9.58 -7.61
CA MET A 370 14.60 -8.90 -8.07
C MET A 370 15.33 -8.21 -6.91
N ARG A 371 15.95 -9.00 -6.03
CA ARG A 371 16.87 -8.51 -4.99
C ARG A 371 18.31 -8.77 -5.40
N THR A 372 18.95 -7.81 -6.06
CA THR A 372 20.36 -7.91 -6.48
C THR A 372 21.30 -7.29 -5.45
N SER A 373 22.34 -8.04 -5.04
CA SER A 373 23.27 -7.71 -3.95
C SER A 373 24.10 -6.44 -4.17
N SER A 374 24.28 -6.00 -5.41
CA SER A 374 25.05 -4.81 -5.81
C SER A 374 24.38 -3.48 -5.43
N HIS A 375 23.04 -3.44 -5.31
CA HIS A 375 22.28 -2.18 -5.13
C HIS A 375 22.11 -1.76 -3.68
N HIS A 376 22.56 -2.62 -2.75
CA HIS A 376 22.67 -2.25 -1.34
C HIS A 376 23.59 -1.03 -1.14
N GLY A 377 24.60 -0.83 -2.00
CA GLY A 377 25.61 0.22 -1.84
C GLY A 377 25.08 1.66 -1.94
N CYS A 378 24.20 1.97 -2.90
CA CYS A 378 23.72 3.34 -3.12
C CYS A 378 22.74 3.80 -2.02
N ALA A 379 21.80 2.95 -1.62
CA ALA A 379 20.89 3.23 -0.51
C ALA A 379 21.60 3.26 0.85
N LEU A 380 22.67 2.45 1.05
CA LEU A 380 23.48 2.49 2.26
C LEU A 380 24.24 3.81 2.41
N ARG A 381 24.84 4.34 1.33
CA ARG A 381 25.55 5.63 1.38
C ARG A 381 24.63 6.79 1.74
N LEU A 382 23.41 6.83 1.19
CA LEU A 382 22.40 7.85 1.56
C LEU A 382 22.02 7.74 3.05
N ALA A 383 21.81 6.52 3.56
CA ALA A 383 21.51 6.29 4.97
C ALA A 383 22.68 6.61 5.93
N GLU A 384 23.92 6.61 5.45
CA GLU A 384 25.12 7.02 6.22
C GLU A 384 25.34 8.54 6.20
N THR A 385 24.69 9.25 5.28
CA THR A 385 24.84 10.71 5.13
C THR A 385 23.95 11.47 6.12
N VAL A 386 22.85 10.87 6.59
CA VAL A 386 22.01 11.43 7.64
C VAL A 386 22.69 11.21 9.00
N ARG A 387 23.33 12.26 9.52
CA ARG A 387 23.87 12.28 10.89
C ARG A 387 22.84 12.88 11.83
N THR A 388 22.63 12.24 12.97
CA THR A 388 21.90 12.80 14.12
C THR A 388 22.90 13.36 15.12
N ASP A 389 22.48 14.40 15.85
CA ASP A 389 23.21 14.93 17.01
C ASP A 389 23.35 13.90 18.14
#